data_AF-A0A832V0G1-F1
#
_entry.id   AF-A0A832V0G1-F1
#
_cell.length_a   1.000
_cell.length_b   1.000
_cell.length_c   1.000
_cell.angle_alpha   90.00
_cell.angle_beta   90.00
_cell.angle_gamma   90.00
#
_symmetry.space_group_name_H-M   'P 1'
#
loop_
_entity.id
_entity.type
_entity.pdbx_description
1 polymer ?
#
loop_
_entity_poly.entity_id
_entity_poly.type
_entity_poly.pdbx_seq_one_letter_code
_entity_poly.pdbx_strand_id
1 'polypeptide(L)'
;MAAKTGVVASVIGTICDFYKRPKFILWPKADSCSDVQAFIDAMCEEYDVPYIEVMVKSKQWVEWFVGQKACACAFWSELEKKEDSVRYIAFDGETCRISGRDRNTPIRIDHRWQVAEKIHTIIHEFIHHYFSHHHNMDTKDHCRKFRKMEKKINAKYGIYFIYVYTKFGKHFHNFWGWPYGYSKPTAKDRGWLV
;
A
#
# COMPACT_ATOMS: atom_id res chain seq x y z
N MET A 1 -11.96 2.34 -47.14
CA MET A 1 -11.50 3.45 -46.28
C MET A 1 -11.90 3.12 -44.85
N ALA A 2 -11.01 2.49 -44.07
CA ALA A 2 -10.07 3.11 -43.14
C ALA A 2 -10.70 3.36 -41.74
N ALA A 3 -10.96 2.26 -41.02
CA ALA A 3 -11.37 2.27 -39.61
C ALA A 3 -10.75 1.06 -38.87
N LYS A 4 -9.41 0.98 -38.81
CA LYS A 4 -8.69 -0.02 -37.98
C LYS A 4 -7.40 0.51 -37.32
N THR A 5 -6.98 1.75 -37.63
CA THR A 5 -5.69 2.30 -37.19
C THR A 5 -5.73 2.99 -35.82
N GLY A 6 -6.90 3.49 -35.37
CA GLY A 6 -7.02 4.24 -34.11
C GLY A 6 -6.92 3.41 -32.83
N VAL A 7 -7.40 2.16 -32.84
CA VAL A 7 -7.40 1.29 -31.64
C VAL A 7 -5.99 0.74 -31.38
N VAL A 8 -5.26 0.40 -32.44
CA VAL A 8 -3.90 -0.17 -32.33
C VAL A 8 -2.91 0.88 -31.82
N ALA A 9 -3.03 2.14 -32.29
CA ALA A 9 -2.18 3.23 -31.82
C ALA A 9 -2.39 3.55 -30.33
N SER A 10 -3.63 3.44 -29.82
CA SER A 10 -3.94 3.70 -28.40
C SER A 10 -3.42 2.60 -27.47
N VAL A 11 -3.51 1.33 -27.89
CA VAL A 11 -2.96 0.19 -27.14
C VAL A 11 -1.43 0.24 -27.12
N ILE A 12 -0.79 0.56 -28.25
CA ILE A 12 0.67 0.70 -28.35
C ILE A 12 1.16 1.89 -27.50
N GLY A 13 0.47 3.04 -27.54
CA GLY A 13 0.79 4.19 -26.69
C GLY A 13 0.74 3.84 -25.20
N THR A 14 -0.29 3.09 -24.78
CA THR A 14 -0.43 2.62 -23.39
C THR A 14 0.68 1.66 -22.98
N ILE A 15 1.10 0.76 -23.88
CA ILE A 15 2.21 -0.17 -23.65
C ILE A 15 3.55 0.59 -23.58
N CYS A 16 3.78 1.55 -24.49
CA CYS A 16 5.01 2.35 -24.53
C CYS A 16 5.14 3.26 -23.30
N ASP A 17 4.07 3.93 -22.86
CA ASP A 17 4.08 4.73 -21.63
C ASP A 17 4.24 3.87 -20.37
N PHE A 18 3.84 2.60 -20.43
CA PHE A 18 4.11 1.63 -19.36
C PHE A 18 5.60 1.24 -19.26
N TYR A 19 6.30 1.07 -20.39
CA TYR A 19 7.75 0.83 -20.43
C TYR A 19 8.59 2.10 -20.14
N LYS A 20 7.98 3.29 -20.14
CA LYS A 20 8.62 4.54 -19.66
C LYS A 20 8.65 4.67 -18.14
N ARG A 21 8.10 3.72 -17.39
CA ARG A 21 8.25 3.69 -15.92
C ARG A 21 9.73 3.56 -15.55
N PRO A 22 10.15 4.10 -14.39
CA PRO A 22 11.57 4.18 -14.04
C PRO A 22 12.27 2.83 -14.25
N LYS A 23 13.44 2.85 -14.93
CA LYS A 23 14.28 1.65 -15.16
C LYS A 23 14.56 0.86 -13.87
N PHE A 24 14.40 1.52 -12.71
CA PHE A 24 14.44 0.91 -11.39
C PHE A 24 13.23 1.35 -10.59
N ILE A 25 12.37 0.40 -10.27
CA ILE A 25 11.34 0.62 -9.26
C ILE A 25 12.00 0.46 -7.90
N LEU A 26 12.12 1.56 -7.16
CA LEU A 26 12.61 1.56 -5.79
C LEU A 26 11.43 1.40 -4.84
N TRP A 27 11.55 0.45 -3.92
CA TRP A 27 10.58 0.28 -2.86
C TRP A 27 10.83 1.32 -1.77
N PRO A 28 9.77 1.92 -1.19
CA PRO A 28 9.92 2.85 -0.10
C PRO A 28 10.51 2.12 1.10
N LYS A 29 11.37 2.82 1.85
CA LYS A 29 11.75 2.37 3.17
C LYS A 29 10.50 2.41 4.05
N ALA A 30 10.26 1.34 4.82
CA ALA A 30 9.05 1.20 5.62
C ALA A 30 9.32 0.33 6.86
N ASP A 31 10.49 0.47 7.47
CA ASP A 31 10.95 -0.43 8.53
C ASP A 31 10.59 0.03 9.93
N SER A 32 10.29 1.32 10.07
CA SER A 32 9.90 1.98 11.30
C SER A 32 8.63 2.80 11.11
N CYS A 33 7.98 3.16 12.21
CA CYS A 33 6.82 4.05 12.22
C CYS A 33 7.09 5.36 11.44
N SER A 34 8.27 5.97 11.61
CA SER A 34 8.63 7.20 10.90
C SER A 34 8.87 7.00 9.40
N ASP A 35 9.45 5.86 9.00
CA ASP A 35 9.60 5.54 7.58
C ASP A 35 8.21 5.36 6.91
N VAL A 36 7.27 4.70 7.62
CA VAL A 36 5.90 4.54 7.13
C VAL A 36 5.15 5.86 7.12
N GLN A 37 5.34 6.72 8.13
CA GLN A 37 4.78 8.08 8.15
C GLN A 37 5.25 8.86 6.92
N ALA A 38 6.56 8.92 6.65
CA ALA A 38 7.10 9.60 5.48
C ALA A 38 6.55 9.05 4.16
N PHE A 39 6.34 7.73 4.08
CA PHE A 39 5.73 7.11 2.90
C PHE A 39 4.24 7.51 2.74
N ILE A 40 3.47 7.52 3.83
CA ILE A 40 2.07 7.99 3.82
C ILE A 40 2.02 9.49 3.46
N ASP A 41 2.87 10.33 4.04
CA ASP A 41 2.91 11.77 3.77
C ASP A 41 3.13 12.06 2.28
N ALA A 42 4.07 11.34 1.65
CA ALA A 42 4.32 11.45 0.21
C ALA A 42 3.10 11.03 -0.62
N MET A 43 2.32 10.03 -0.17
CA MET A 43 1.07 9.66 -0.83
C MET A 43 -0.04 10.69 -0.56
N CYS A 44 -0.13 11.26 0.64
CA CYS A 44 -1.06 12.34 0.94
C CYS A 44 -0.86 13.53 0.01
N GLU A 45 0.40 13.94 -0.20
CA GLU A 45 0.75 14.98 -1.17
C GLU A 45 0.41 14.56 -2.62
N GLU A 46 0.81 13.36 -3.05
CA GLU A 46 0.60 12.92 -4.44
C GLU A 46 -0.89 12.78 -4.82
N TYR A 47 -1.75 12.37 -3.88
CA TYR A 47 -3.17 12.09 -4.13
C TYR A 47 -4.12 13.10 -3.48
N ASP A 48 -3.60 14.23 -3.00
CA ASP A 48 -4.38 15.31 -2.38
C ASP A 48 -5.30 14.78 -1.27
N VAL A 49 -4.70 14.10 -0.28
CA VAL A 49 -5.39 13.59 0.90
C VAL A 49 -4.85 14.34 2.12
N PRO A 50 -5.71 14.80 3.05
CA PRO A 50 -5.24 15.45 4.28
C PRO A 50 -4.29 14.55 5.09
N TYR A 51 -3.50 15.16 5.96
CA TYR A 51 -2.57 14.44 6.83
C TYR A 51 -3.22 13.25 7.55
N ILE A 52 -2.49 12.14 7.60
CA ILE A 52 -2.89 10.89 8.25
C ILE A 52 -1.80 10.53 9.26
N GLU A 53 -2.15 10.40 10.53
CA GLU A 53 -1.20 9.95 11.54
C GLU A 53 -1.03 8.42 11.51
N VAL A 54 0.22 7.98 11.39
CA VAL A 54 0.59 6.57 11.47
C VAL A 54 0.88 6.16 12.91
N MET A 55 0.28 5.05 13.33
CA MET A 55 0.51 4.41 14.62
C MET A 55 0.98 2.98 14.44
N VAL A 56 1.91 2.55 15.27
CA VAL A 56 2.27 1.13 15.41
C VAL A 56 1.78 0.65 16.77
N LYS A 57 0.99 -0.42 16.76
CA LYS A 57 0.34 -1.01 17.94
C LYS A 57 0.67 -2.50 18.02
N SER A 58 0.31 -3.13 19.13
CA SER A 58 0.38 -4.58 19.25
C SER A 58 -0.74 -5.24 18.44
N LYS A 59 -0.51 -6.50 18.04
CA LYS A 59 -1.53 -7.34 17.41
C LYS A 59 -2.84 -7.36 18.21
N GLN A 60 -2.76 -7.51 19.54
CA GLN A 60 -3.95 -7.57 20.39
C GLN A 60 -4.77 -6.28 20.33
N TRP A 61 -4.10 -5.12 20.24
CA TRP A 61 -4.79 -3.84 20.13
C TRP A 61 -5.53 -3.72 18.80
N VAL A 62 -4.89 -4.09 17.69
CA VAL A 62 -5.51 -4.03 16.35
C VAL A 62 -6.68 -5.01 16.26
N GLU A 63 -6.50 -6.24 16.72
CA GLU A 63 -7.56 -7.25 16.72
C GLU A 63 -8.74 -6.87 17.62
N TRP A 64 -8.49 -6.23 18.76
CA TRP A 64 -9.53 -5.68 19.63
C TRP A 64 -10.31 -4.54 18.94
N PHE A 65 -9.63 -3.67 18.20
CA PHE A 65 -10.23 -2.47 17.62
C PHE A 65 -11.04 -2.74 16.34
N VAL A 66 -10.51 -3.53 15.40
CA VAL A 66 -11.16 -3.80 14.09
C VAL A 66 -11.60 -5.24 13.87
N GLY A 67 -11.29 -6.15 14.80
CA GLY A 67 -11.70 -7.54 14.74
C GLY A 67 -10.55 -8.52 14.50
N GLN A 68 -10.83 -9.80 14.80
CA GLN A 68 -9.82 -10.87 14.76
C GLN A 68 -9.15 -10.99 13.39
N LYS A 69 -7.85 -11.29 13.38
CA LYS A 69 -7.00 -11.50 12.20
C LYS A 69 -6.66 -10.24 11.39
N ALA A 70 -7.12 -9.06 11.80
CA ALA A 70 -6.66 -7.81 11.23
C ALA A 70 -5.20 -7.52 11.66
N CYS A 71 -4.41 -6.96 10.75
CA CYS A 71 -3.04 -6.53 11.03
C CYS A 71 -2.82 -5.05 10.78
N ALA A 72 -3.81 -4.35 10.23
CA ALA A 72 -3.82 -2.90 10.07
C ALA A 72 -5.26 -2.40 10.00
N CYS A 73 -5.45 -1.10 10.19
CA CYS A 73 -6.72 -0.43 9.97
C CYS A 73 -6.59 1.08 9.75
N ALA A 74 -7.40 1.60 8.84
CA ALA A 74 -7.72 3.01 8.69
C ALA A 74 -8.95 3.41 9.52
N PHE A 75 -8.87 4.54 10.22
CA PHE A 75 -10.00 5.11 10.98
C PHE A 75 -9.87 6.62 11.15
N TRP A 76 -10.92 7.26 11.65
CA TRP A 76 -11.02 8.71 11.82
C TRP A 76 -11.70 9.02 13.16
N SER A 77 -11.27 10.11 13.81
CA SER A 77 -11.89 10.59 15.04
C SER A 77 -13.18 11.35 14.73
N GLU A 78 -14.31 10.92 15.29
CA GLU A 78 -15.59 11.63 15.19
C GLU A 78 -15.71 12.79 16.19
N LEU A 79 -14.69 13.01 17.03
CA LEU A 79 -14.69 14.08 18.05
C LEU A 79 -14.51 15.49 17.45
N GLU A 80 -14.19 15.58 16.16
CA GLU A 80 -14.04 16.83 15.42
C GLU A 80 -15.05 16.85 14.25
N LYS A 81 -15.38 18.03 13.73
CA LYS A 81 -16.23 18.14 12.54
C LYS A 81 -15.62 17.27 11.43
N LYS A 82 -16.46 16.68 10.58
CA LYS A 82 -16.01 15.72 9.55
C LYS A 82 -14.87 16.24 8.66
N GLU A 83 -14.83 17.55 8.42
CA GLU A 83 -13.77 18.25 7.69
C GLU A 83 -12.45 18.31 8.46
N ASP A 84 -12.52 18.44 9.79
CA ASP A 84 -11.40 18.54 10.71
C ASP A 84 -10.95 17.18 11.27
N SER A 85 -11.73 16.11 11.08
CA SER A 85 -11.48 14.81 11.72
C SER A 85 -10.04 14.33 11.55
N VAL A 86 -9.35 14.12 12.67
CA VAL A 86 -8.02 13.50 12.65
C VAL A 86 -8.12 12.09 12.05
N ARG A 87 -7.25 11.83 11.06
CA ARG A 87 -7.17 10.59 10.29
C ARG A 87 -6.02 9.74 10.81
N TYR A 88 -6.25 8.45 10.97
CA TYR A 88 -5.26 7.52 11.50
C TYR A 88 -5.14 6.26 10.64
N ILE A 89 -3.93 5.71 10.59
CA ILE A 89 -3.70 4.32 10.21
C ILE A 89 -2.93 3.64 11.32
N ALA A 90 -3.46 2.56 11.88
CA ALA A 90 -2.75 1.71 12.82
C ALA A 90 -2.25 0.44 12.15
N PHE A 91 -1.02 0.04 12.45
CA PHE A 91 -0.43 -1.22 12.03
C PHE A 91 -0.06 -2.06 13.25
N ASP A 92 -0.36 -3.36 13.21
CA ASP A 92 0.28 -4.35 14.06
C ASP A 92 1.76 -4.43 13.68
N GLY A 93 2.63 -3.98 14.59
CA GLY A 93 4.06 -3.94 14.34
C GLY A 93 4.64 -5.32 14.01
N GLU A 94 4.15 -6.39 14.66
CA GLU A 94 4.70 -7.73 14.49
C GLU A 94 4.37 -8.32 13.12
N THR A 95 3.08 -8.41 12.78
CA THR A 95 2.64 -8.97 11.50
C THR A 95 3.09 -8.11 10.32
N CYS A 96 2.97 -6.78 10.44
CA CYS A 96 3.41 -5.87 9.38
C CYS A 96 4.93 -5.68 9.34
N ARG A 97 5.67 -6.15 10.36
CA ARG A 97 7.13 -6.03 10.46
C ARG A 97 7.62 -4.58 10.38
N ILE A 98 6.94 -3.71 11.13
CA ILE A 98 7.23 -2.28 11.28
C ILE A 98 7.59 -2.04 12.76
N SER A 99 8.75 -1.44 13.01
CA SER A 99 9.13 -1.08 14.38
C SER A 99 8.30 0.10 14.89
N GLY A 100 7.81 0.01 16.12
CA GLY A 100 7.14 1.12 16.79
C GLY A 100 8.12 2.21 17.21
N ARG A 101 7.58 3.34 17.71
CA ARG A 101 8.39 4.49 18.18
C ARG A 101 9.39 4.10 19.28
N ASP A 102 9.05 3.09 20.10
CA ASP A 102 9.87 2.65 21.24
C ASP A 102 10.89 1.56 20.87
N ARG A 103 11.00 1.18 19.60
CA ARG A 103 11.88 0.09 19.14
C ARG A 103 12.77 0.54 17.99
N ASN A 104 14.07 0.61 18.24
CA ASN A 104 15.07 1.02 17.26
C ASN A 104 15.56 -0.12 16.35
N THR A 105 15.18 -1.38 16.63
CA THR A 105 15.59 -2.53 15.81
C THR A 105 14.51 -2.87 14.78
N PRO A 106 14.83 -2.87 13.47
CA PRO A 106 13.91 -3.33 12.44
C PRO A 106 13.44 -4.76 12.72
N ILE A 107 12.15 -5.01 12.55
CA ILE A 107 11.62 -6.37 12.67
C ILE A 107 12.16 -7.21 11.51
N ARG A 108 12.60 -8.42 11.86
CA ARG A 108 13.23 -9.36 10.94
C ARG A 108 12.32 -9.63 9.74
N ILE A 109 12.88 -9.49 8.53
CA ILE A 109 12.23 -9.86 7.28
C ILE A 109 13.11 -10.86 6.56
N ASP A 110 12.56 -12.06 6.37
CA ASP A 110 13.28 -13.22 5.83
C ASP A 110 13.13 -13.33 4.31
N HIS A 111 12.04 -12.80 3.75
CA HIS A 111 11.70 -13.02 2.35
C HIS A 111 11.28 -11.73 1.64
N ARG A 112 11.64 -11.60 0.36
CA ARG A 112 11.24 -10.45 -0.48
C ARG A 112 9.72 -10.28 -0.56
N TRP A 113 8.95 -11.37 -0.58
CA TRP A 113 7.48 -11.29 -0.60
C TRP A 113 6.89 -10.59 0.63
N GLN A 114 7.55 -10.67 1.80
CA GLN A 114 7.09 -10.00 3.03
C GLN A 114 7.25 -8.48 2.92
N VAL A 115 8.25 -7.99 2.17
CA VAL A 115 8.40 -6.56 1.91
C VAL A 115 7.31 -6.07 0.96
N ALA A 116 7.01 -6.84 -0.10
CA ALA A 116 5.91 -6.53 -1.01
C ALA A 116 4.55 -6.53 -0.28
N GLU A 117 4.31 -7.51 0.60
CA GLU A 117 3.10 -7.57 1.44
C GLU A 117 3.00 -6.34 2.33
N LYS A 118 4.08 -5.93 3.00
CA LYS A 118 4.12 -4.73 3.84
C LYS A 118 3.75 -3.47 3.07
N ILE A 119 4.36 -3.25 1.90
CA ILE A 119 4.07 -2.09 1.05
C ILE A 119 2.61 -2.13 0.57
N HIS A 120 2.14 -3.30 0.18
CA HIS A 120 0.74 -3.50 -0.20
C HIS A 120 -0.22 -3.14 0.92
N THR A 121 0.03 -3.59 2.16
CA THR A 121 -0.79 -3.27 3.33
C THR A 121 -0.82 -1.77 3.61
N ILE A 122 0.32 -1.07 3.53
CA ILE A 122 0.37 0.39 3.72
C ILE A 122 -0.49 1.11 2.67
N ILE A 123 -0.35 0.71 1.40
CA ILE A 123 -1.16 1.25 0.30
C ILE A 123 -2.65 0.92 0.49
N HIS A 124 -2.98 -0.28 0.95
CA HIS A 124 -4.36 -0.72 1.20
C HIS A 124 -5.07 0.22 2.18
N GLU A 125 -4.46 0.47 3.33
CA GLU A 125 -5.03 1.35 4.35
C GLU A 125 -5.11 2.81 3.88
N PHE A 126 -4.11 3.30 3.14
CA PHE A 126 -4.16 4.64 2.56
C PHE A 126 -5.36 4.84 1.64
N ILE A 127 -5.71 3.83 0.83
CA ILE A 127 -6.81 3.94 -0.14
C ILE A 127 -8.16 4.09 0.57
N HIS A 128 -8.35 3.51 1.76
CA HIS A 128 -9.55 3.75 2.56
C HIS A 128 -9.72 5.25 2.86
N HIS A 129 -8.65 5.95 3.25
CA HIS A 129 -8.65 7.41 3.44
C HIS A 129 -8.92 8.18 2.15
N TYR A 130 -8.27 7.80 1.04
CA TYR A 130 -8.50 8.44 -0.26
C TYR A 130 -9.99 8.42 -0.66
N PHE A 131 -10.64 7.26 -0.55
CA PHE A 131 -12.05 7.13 -0.92
C PHE A 131 -13.00 7.82 0.06
N SER A 132 -12.66 7.83 1.35
CA SER A 132 -13.39 8.59 2.36
C SER A 132 -13.33 10.09 2.04
N HIS A 133 -12.16 10.62 1.71
CA HIS A 133 -11.95 12.04 1.43
C HIS A 133 -12.57 12.49 0.10
N HIS A 134 -12.20 11.88 -1.03
CA HIS A 134 -12.57 12.36 -2.36
C HIS A 134 -13.99 11.97 -2.79
N HIS A 135 -14.59 10.99 -2.12
CA HIS A 135 -15.85 10.42 -2.55
C HIS A 135 -16.86 10.21 -1.44
N ASN A 136 -16.50 10.49 -0.19
CA ASN A 136 -17.37 10.26 0.97
C ASN A 136 -17.93 8.82 1.00
N MET A 137 -17.10 7.85 0.60
CA MET A 137 -17.48 6.43 0.47
C MET A 137 -16.84 5.58 1.57
N ASP A 138 -17.68 4.83 2.30
CA ASP A 138 -17.19 3.70 3.09
C ASP A 138 -16.77 2.57 2.13
N THR A 139 -15.52 2.14 2.26
CA THR A 139 -14.90 1.13 1.39
C THR A 139 -14.56 -0.17 2.10
N LYS A 140 -15.17 -0.46 3.27
CA LYS A 140 -15.00 -1.73 4.01
C LYS A 140 -15.14 -3.00 3.15
N ASP A 141 -16.01 -2.99 2.14
CA ASP A 141 -16.23 -4.14 1.25
C ASP A 141 -15.25 -4.23 0.06
N HIS A 142 -14.31 -3.28 -0.05
CA HIS A 142 -13.32 -3.16 -1.12
C HIS A 142 -13.96 -3.23 -2.51
N CYS A 143 -14.81 -2.24 -2.84
CA CYS A 143 -15.56 -2.20 -4.08
C CYS A 143 -14.67 -2.22 -5.34
N ARG A 144 -15.26 -2.37 -6.54
CA ARG A 144 -14.50 -2.44 -7.80
C ARG A 144 -13.59 -1.23 -8.02
N LYS A 145 -14.02 -0.02 -7.61
CA LYS A 145 -13.21 1.21 -7.72
C LYS A 145 -12.00 1.16 -6.79
N PHE A 146 -12.19 0.73 -5.54
CA PHE A 146 -11.11 0.51 -4.58
C PHE A 146 -10.05 -0.43 -5.14
N ARG A 147 -10.44 -1.62 -5.60
CA ARG A 147 -9.51 -2.62 -6.16
C ARG A 147 -8.75 -2.13 -7.39
N LYS A 148 -9.41 -1.33 -8.24
CA LYS A 148 -8.75 -0.71 -9.40
C LYS A 148 -7.67 0.27 -8.98
N MET A 149 -7.95 1.09 -7.95
CA MET A 149 -6.99 2.02 -7.39
C MET A 149 -5.84 1.29 -6.70
N GLU A 150 -6.13 0.28 -5.90
CA GLU A 150 -5.13 -0.54 -5.22
C GLU A 150 -4.14 -1.16 -6.18
N LYS A 151 -4.63 -1.78 -7.26
CA LYS A 151 -3.77 -2.30 -8.34
C LYS A 151 -2.95 -1.19 -9.01
N LYS A 152 -3.55 -0.02 -9.26
CA LYS A 152 -2.88 1.11 -9.91
C LYS A 152 -1.70 1.61 -9.07
N ILE A 153 -1.89 1.82 -7.77
CA ILE A 153 -0.84 2.34 -6.87
C ILE A 153 0.24 1.27 -6.66
N ASN A 154 -0.12 0.02 -6.35
CA ASN A 154 0.85 -1.07 -6.18
C ASN A 154 1.73 -1.27 -7.44
N ALA A 155 1.16 -1.11 -8.64
CA ALA A 155 1.92 -1.22 -9.88
C ALA A 155 2.96 -0.10 -10.06
N LYS A 156 2.83 1.07 -9.40
CA LYS A 156 3.90 2.08 -9.37
C LYS A 156 5.16 1.55 -8.66
N TYR A 157 4.96 0.69 -7.67
CA TYR A 157 6.00 -0.02 -6.94
C TYR A 157 6.33 -1.40 -7.53
N GLY A 158 5.81 -1.70 -8.73
CA GLY A 158 6.08 -2.96 -9.41
C GLY A 158 5.45 -4.17 -8.73
N ILE A 159 4.59 -3.95 -7.73
CA ILE A 159 3.93 -5.00 -6.96
C ILE A 159 2.63 -5.36 -7.66
N TYR A 160 2.51 -6.63 -8.05
CA TYR A 160 1.30 -7.22 -8.60
C TYR A 160 0.89 -8.41 -7.72
N PHE A 161 -0.39 -8.72 -7.69
CA PHE A 161 -0.93 -9.73 -6.77
C PHE A 161 -2.29 -10.26 -7.24
N ILE A 162 -2.69 -11.37 -6.63
CA ILE A 162 -3.98 -12.04 -6.84
C ILE A 162 -4.80 -11.92 -5.56
N TYR A 163 -6.07 -11.55 -5.67
CA TYR A 163 -6.97 -11.59 -4.52
C TYR A 163 -7.29 -13.04 -4.16
N VAL A 164 -7.18 -13.38 -2.88
CA VAL A 164 -7.66 -14.67 -2.36
C VAL A 164 -9.11 -14.56 -1.87
N TYR A 165 -9.68 -15.66 -1.39
CA TYR A 165 -11.07 -15.72 -0.88
C TYR A 165 -11.38 -14.63 0.16
N THR A 166 -10.39 -14.23 0.96
CA THR A 166 -10.52 -13.13 1.95
C THR A 166 -10.57 -11.73 1.34
N LYS A 167 -10.59 -11.61 0.00
CA LYS A 167 -10.56 -10.35 -0.77
C LYS A 167 -9.34 -9.46 -0.52
N PHE A 168 -8.34 -9.98 0.19
CA PHE A 168 -7.03 -9.34 0.39
C PHE A 168 -6.03 -9.80 -0.67
N GLY A 169 -5.06 -8.95 -1.03
CA GLY A 169 -4.01 -9.29 -1.98
C GLY A 169 -3.06 -10.34 -1.42
N LYS A 170 -2.81 -11.42 -2.18
CA LYS A 170 -1.79 -12.44 -1.90
C LYS A 170 -1.08 -12.87 -3.18
N HIS A 171 -0.06 -13.71 -3.03
CA HIS A 171 0.78 -14.19 -4.14
C HIS A 171 1.43 -13.04 -4.92
N PHE A 172 2.26 -12.25 -4.22
CA PHE A 172 2.92 -11.09 -4.80
C PHE A 172 3.96 -11.47 -5.85
N HIS A 173 3.91 -10.80 -7.00
CA HIS A 173 4.77 -11.02 -8.15
C HIS A 173 5.18 -9.71 -8.82
N ASN A 174 6.21 -9.78 -9.66
CA ASN A 174 6.63 -8.67 -10.51
C ASN A 174 5.79 -8.59 -11.80
N PHE A 175 6.11 -7.62 -12.65
CA PHE A 175 5.40 -7.42 -13.93
C PHE A 175 5.38 -8.67 -14.83
N TRP A 176 6.44 -9.47 -14.82
CA TRP A 176 6.59 -10.68 -15.63
C TRP A 176 5.85 -11.91 -15.06
N GLY A 177 5.11 -11.74 -13.95
CA GLY A 177 4.45 -12.84 -13.26
C GLY A 177 5.40 -13.67 -12.39
N TRP A 178 6.66 -13.26 -12.22
CA TRP A 178 7.59 -13.99 -11.36
C TRP A 178 7.34 -13.64 -9.90
N PRO A 179 7.12 -14.64 -9.03
CA PRO A 179 6.89 -14.40 -7.61
C PRO A 179 8.13 -13.78 -6.97
N TYR A 180 7.93 -12.89 -6.01
CA TYR A 180 9.06 -12.33 -5.24
C TYR A 180 9.82 -13.41 -4.44
N GLY A 181 9.14 -14.51 -4.11
CA GLY A 181 9.74 -15.74 -3.60
C GLY A 181 10.39 -15.63 -2.23
N TYR A 182 11.00 -16.73 -1.78
CA TYR A 182 11.58 -16.89 -0.45
C TYR A 182 13.03 -16.41 -0.33
N SER A 183 13.55 -15.69 -1.32
CA SER A 183 14.90 -15.12 -1.24
C SER A 183 14.98 -14.02 -0.18
N LYS A 184 16.13 -13.91 0.50
CA LYS A 184 16.38 -12.86 1.49
C LYS A 184 16.34 -11.48 0.81
N PRO A 185 15.63 -10.48 1.37
CA PRO A 185 15.59 -9.15 0.77
C PRO A 185 16.97 -8.48 0.82
N THR A 186 17.32 -7.80 -0.26
CA THR A 186 18.51 -6.95 -0.36
C THR A 186 18.25 -5.57 0.23
N ALA A 187 19.30 -4.79 0.50
CA ALA A 187 19.15 -3.38 0.92
C ALA A 187 18.32 -2.56 -0.08
N LYS A 188 18.41 -2.87 -1.38
CA LYS A 188 17.58 -2.26 -2.42
C LYS A 188 16.10 -2.61 -2.28
N ASP A 189 15.78 -3.88 -2.05
CA ASP A 189 14.40 -4.31 -1.80
C ASP A 189 13.84 -3.62 -0.54
N ARG A 190 14.71 -3.26 0.41
CA ARG A 190 14.32 -2.58 1.65
C ARG A 190 14.17 -1.07 1.54
N GLY A 191 14.48 -0.48 0.38
CA GLY A 191 14.53 0.98 0.25
C GLY A 191 15.66 1.62 1.06
N TRP A 192 16.74 0.91 1.36
CA TRP A 192 17.89 1.45 2.12
C TRP A 192 18.95 2.11 1.25
N LEU A 193 18.85 1.98 -0.08
CA LEU A 193 19.79 2.55 -1.05
C LEU A 193 19.21 3.77 -1.77
N VAL A 194 18.28 4.49 -1.13
CA VAL A 194 17.62 5.68 -1.66
C VAL A 194 18.40 6.92 -1.24
#